data_AF-A0A963DIR6-F1
#
_entry.id   AF-A0A963DIR6-F1
#
_cell.length_a   1.000
_cell.length_b   1.000
_cell.length_c   1.000
_cell.angle_alpha   90.00
_cell.angle_beta   90.00
_cell.angle_gamma   90.00
#
_symmetry.space_group_name_H-M   'P 1'
#
loop_
_entity.id
_entity.type
_entity.pdbx_description
1 polymer ?
#
loop_
_entity_poly.entity_id
_entity_poly.type
_entity_poly.pdbx_seq_one_letter_code
_entity_poly.pdbx_strand_id
1 'polypeptide(L)'
;TTANYIVVSSLMAPVVVALASNEGLIIPLVAVHMFVFYFGILADDTPPVGLAAFAAAAIAKADPIKTGIQGFMYDIRTAILPFMFVFNTQLLLIGIDGWFELIVVIVGALVGMLLFAAATQGYWLTRSRLWESAALLLITFTFFRPGYWWDMVYAPTDVLPATEIAQFAEQVPPDGKLVMMVKGETIDGDLVEKAVQLPMGPAGPGSERLMNAGLETRVDDEGKVIADNVMFGSPAQQAGLDFDWQILDIRVEADRPPKQLMFIPATLLLALVAMLQLRRRRAGAG
;
A
#
# COMPACT_ATOMS: atom_id res chain seq x y z
N THR A 1 -4.54 -15.83 17.03
CA THR A 1 -4.82 -14.43 16.62
C THR A 1 -4.20 -13.36 17.52
N THR A 2 -4.65 -13.11 18.77
CA THR A 2 -4.12 -11.98 19.58
C THR A 2 -2.63 -12.06 19.89
N ALA A 3 -2.16 -13.18 20.45
CA ALA A 3 -0.75 -13.36 20.79
C ALA A 3 0.15 -13.33 19.54
N ASN A 4 -0.30 -13.97 18.45
CA ASN A 4 0.39 -13.96 17.16
C ASN A 4 0.52 -12.51 16.63
N TYR A 5 -0.57 -11.74 16.62
CA TYR A 5 -0.53 -10.34 16.17
C TYR A 5 0.44 -9.48 17.00
N ILE A 6 0.47 -9.62 18.34
CA ILE A 6 1.40 -8.85 19.19
C ILE A 6 2.87 -9.15 18.81
N VAL A 7 3.20 -10.42 18.60
CA VAL A 7 4.57 -10.82 18.23
C VAL A 7 4.92 -10.35 16.82
N VAL A 8 4.05 -10.59 15.84
CA VAL A 8 4.33 -10.22 14.44
C VAL A 8 4.33 -8.71 14.26
N SER A 9 3.41 -7.97 14.87
CA SER A 9 3.39 -6.50 14.76
C SER A 9 4.58 -5.82 15.41
N SER A 10 5.05 -6.30 16.57
CA SER A 10 6.22 -5.71 17.23
C SER A 10 7.53 -5.93 16.47
N LEU A 11 7.65 -7.01 15.70
CA LEU A 11 8.84 -7.34 14.92
C LEU A 11 8.77 -6.86 13.46
N MET A 12 7.64 -7.08 12.78
CA MET A 12 7.52 -6.86 11.33
C MET A 12 7.04 -5.47 10.96
N ALA A 13 6.16 -4.82 11.74
CA ALA A 13 5.64 -3.51 11.36
C ALA A 13 6.75 -2.44 11.25
N PRO A 14 7.72 -2.33 12.20
CA PRO A 14 8.82 -1.38 12.07
C PRO A 14 9.69 -1.64 10.84
N VAL A 15 9.96 -2.91 10.54
CA VAL A 15 10.77 -3.30 9.37
C VAL A 15 10.08 -2.93 8.07
N VAL A 16 8.77 -3.19 7.96
CA VAL A 16 7.98 -2.82 6.77
C VAL A 16 7.96 -1.31 6.56
N VAL A 17 7.78 -0.52 7.63
CA VAL A 17 7.82 0.95 7.57
C VAL A 17 9.20 1.43 7.11
N ALA A 18 10.28 0.92 7.71
CA ALA A 18 11.64 1.33 7.38
C ALA A 18 11.99 1.01 5.92
N LEU A 19 11.71 -0.21 5.46
CA LEU A 19 11.96 -0.62 4.07
C LEU A 19 11.16 0.25 3.09
N ALA A 20 9.89 0.51 3.37
CA ALA A 20 9.08 1.36 2.51
C ALA A 20 9.63 2.79 2.44
N SER A 21 9.95 3.39 3.59
CA SER A 21 10.52 4.74 3.67
C SER A 21 11.86 4.86 2.94
N ASN A 22 12.73 3.84 3.02
CA ASN A 22 14.00 3.81 2.30
C ASN A 22 13.81 3.75 0.77
N GLU A 23 12.77 3.06 0.30
CA GLU A 23 12.35 3.06 -1.11
C GLU A 23 11.55 4.33 -1.50
N GLY A 24 11.47 5.32 -0.61
CA GLY A 24 10.72 6.56 -0.83
C GLY A 24 9.19 6.39 -0.82
N LEU A 25 8.69 5.27 -0.30
CA LEU A 25 7.27 4.96 -0.19
C LEU A 25 6.77 5.19 1.24
N ILE A 26 5.78 6.07 1.39
CA ILE A 26 5.13 6.28 2.68
C ILE A 26 3.84 5.47 2.73
N ILE A 27 3.79 4.52 3.65
CA ILE A 27 2.62 3.66 3.87
C ILE A 27 1.96 4.10 5.18
N PRO A 28 0.65 4.36 5.19
CA PRO A 28 -0.05 4.65 6.45
C PRO A 28 0.13 3.52 7.46
N LEU A 29 0.39 3.86 8.72
CA LEU A 29 0.64 2.87 9.79
C LEU A 29 -0.51 1.86 9.93
N VAL A 30 -1.76 2.31 9.78
CA VAL A 30 -2.93 1.41 9.79
C VAL A 30 -2.83 0.35 8.70
N ALA A 31 -2.36 0.70 7.50
CA ALA A 31 -2.18 -0.26 6.41
C ALA A 31 -1.09 -1.27 6.73
N VAL A 32 0.02 -0.84 7.36
CA VAL A 32 1.08 -1.75 7.82
C VAL A 32 0.58 -2.71 8.90
N HIS A 33 -0.18 -2.21 9.87
CA HIS A 33 -0.76 -3.05 10.93
C HIS A 33 -1.79 -4.05 10.37
N MET A 34 -2.63 -3.64 9.43
CA MET A 34 -3.53 -4.55 8.71
C MET A 34 -2.74 -5.59 7.90
N PHE A 35 -1.66 -5.19 7.24
CA PHE A 35 -0.80 -6.09 6.48
C PHE A 35 -0.24 -7.21 7.37
N VAL A 36 0.41 -6.86 8.48
CA VAL A 36 0.98 -7.85 9.41
C VAL A 36 -0.10 -8.67 10.11
N PHE A 37 -1.27 -8.08 10.40
CA PHE A 37 -2.41 -8.79 10.97
C PHE A 37 -2.93 -9.88 10.04
N TYR A 38 -3.13 -9.57 8.76
CA TYR A 38 -3.58 -10.56 7.78
C TYR A 38 -2.58 -11.69 7.59
N PHE A 39 -1.28 -11.39 7.49
CA PHE A 39 -0.26 -12.43 7.41
C PHE A 39 -0.14 -13.24 8.71
N GLY A 40 -0.42 -12.64 9.86
CA GLY A 40 -0.56 -13.36 11.12
C GLY A 40 -1.67 -14.41 11.05
N ILE A 41 -2.86 -14.05 10.57
CA ILE A 41 -3.97 -15.00 10.41
C ILE A 41 -3.65 -16.07 9.37
N LEU A 42 -3.04 -15.70 8.23
CA LEU A 42 -2.67 -16.64 7.19
C LEU A 42 -1.59 -17.64 7.65
N ALA A 43 -0.67 -17.20 8.52
CA ALA A 43 0.32 -18.08 9.13
C ALA A 43 -0.34 -19.19 9.98
N ASP A 44 -1.47 -18.91 10.63
CA ASP A 44 -2.24 -19.90 11.40
C ASP A 44 -2.91 -20.97 10.49
N ASP A 45 -3.03 -20.74 9.17
CA ASP A 45 -3.61 -21.68 8.20
C ASP A 45 -2.56 -22.56 7.49
N THR A 46 -1.27 -22.18 7.54
CA THR A 46 -0.21 -22.86 6.77
C THR A 46 0.17 -24.20 7.42
N PRO A 47 0.18 -25.34 6.69
CA PRO A 47 0.69 -26.60 7.23
C PRO A 47 2.18 -26.51 7.58
N PRO A 48 2.64 -27.08 8.70
CA PRO A 48 1.94 -27.99 9.62
C PRO A 48 1.17 -27.31 10.78
N VAL A 49 1.06 -25.98 10.79
CA VAL A 49 0.47 -25.23 11.91
C VAL A 49 -1.06 -25.25 11.91
N GLY A 50 -1.70 -25.30 10.73
CA GLY A 50 -3.15 -25.28 10.46
C GLY A 50 -4.10 -26.03 11.42
N LEU A 51 -4.34 -25.47 12.61
CA LEU A 51 -5.07 -26.11 13.71
C LEU A 51 -6.50 -26.50 13.32
N ALA A 52 -7.18 -25.62 12.59
CA ALA A 52 -8.56 -25.80 12.15
C ALA A 52 -8.67 -26.94 11.13
N ALA A 53 -7.74 -26.99 10.16
CA ALA A 53 -7.69 -28.07 9.18
C ALA A 53 -7.41 -29.43 9.85
N PHE A 54 -6.59 -29.44 10.91
CA PHE A 54 -6.27 -30.67 11.63
C PHE A 54 -7.46 -31.17 12.47
N ALA A 55 -8.17 -30.26 13.12
CA ALA A 55 -9.42 -30.58 13.82
C ALA A 55 -10.49 -31.11 12.85
N ALA A 56 -10.65 -30.46 11.70
CA ALA A 56 -11.57 -30.91 10.65
C ALA A 56 -11.19 -32.30 10.10
N ALA A 57 -9.89 -32.55 9.88
CA ALA A 57 -9.40 -33.85 9.43
C ALA A 57 -9.67 -34.96 10.46
N ALA A 58 -9.54 -34.68 11.76
CA ALA A 58 -9.85 -35.63 12.83
C ALA A 58 -11.33 -36.03 12.84
N ILE A 59 -12.24 -35.07 12.63
CA ILE A 59 -13.68 -35.33 12.52
C ILE A 59 -14.00 -36.13 11.25
N ALA A 60 -13.38 -35.77 10.13
CA ALA A 60 -13.59 -36.40 8.83
C ALA A 60 -12.85 -37.74 8.63
N LYS A 61 -12.00 -38.16 9.59
CA LYS A 61 -11.10 -39.33 9.49
C LYS A 61 -10.18 -39.27 8.27
N ALA A 62 -9.70 -38.07 7.93
CA ALA A 62 -8.78 -37.81 6.83
C ALA A 62 -7.35 -37.55 7.35
N ASP A 63 -6.37 -37.56 6.44
CA ASP A 63 -4.99 -37.19 6.75
C ASP A 63 -4.90 -35.67 7.05
N PRO A 64 -4.42 -35.25 8.24
CA PRO A 64 -4.37 -33.83 8.62
C PRO A 64 -3.48 -32.98 7.71
N ILE A 65 -2.35 -33.51 7.25
CA ILE A 65 -1.42 -32.76 6.40
C ILE A 65 -2.01 -32.57 5.01
N LYS A 66 -2.59 -33.61 4.41
CA LYS A 66 -3.27 -33.50 3.10
C LYS A 66 -4.47 -32.55 3.17
N THR A 67 -5.23 -32.62 4.25
CA THR A 67 -6.37 -31.72 4.48
C THR A 67 -5.90 -30.27 4.61
N GLY A 68 -4.84 -30.03 5.40
CA GLY A 68 -4.23 -28.71 5.54
C GLY A 68 -3.69 -28.16 4.22
N ILE A 69 -2.96 -28.97 3.43
CA ILE A 69 -2.46 -28.55 2.11
C ILE A 69 -3.62 -28.16 1.19
N GLN A 70 -4.69 -28.96 1.16
CA GLN A 70 -5.85 -28.66 0.32
C GLN A 70 -6.57 -27.38 0.77
N GLY A 71 -6.75 -27.20 2.08
CA GLY A 71 -7.36 -26.01 2.67
C GLY A 71 -6.55 -24.76 2.37
N PHE A 72 -5.24 -24.80 2.64
CA PHE A 72 -4.32 -23.71 2.34
C PHE A 72 -4.28 -23.37 0.84
N MET A 73 -4.30 -24.39 -0.03
CA MET A 73 -4.38 -24.16 -1.49
C MET A 73 -5.67 -23.46 -1.90
N TYR A 74 -6.75 -23.56 -1.13
CA TYR A 74 -7.96 -22.77 -1.35
C TYR A 74 -7.81 -21.35 -0.80
N ASP A 75 -7.29 -21.20 0.41
CA ASP A 75 -7.22 -19.91 1.11
C ASP A 75 -6.09 -19.00 0.60
N ILE A 76 -4.97 -19.53 0.08
CA ILE A 76 -3.82 -18.73 -0.40
C ILE A 76 -4.19 -17.64 -1.43
N ARG A 77 -5.34 -17.78 -2.10
CA ARG A 77 -5.88 -16.74 -2.99
C ARG A 77 -6.25 -15.44 -2.26
N THR A 78 -6.53 -15.49 -0.97
CA THR A 78 -6.80 -14.30 -0.15
C THR A 78 -5.52 -13.55 0.23
N ALA A 79 -4.34 -14.18 0.09
CA ALA A 79 -3.05 -13.59 0.44
C ALA A 79 -2.63 -12.38 -0.41
N ILE A 80 -3.33 -12.10 -1.52
CA ILE A 80 -3.12 -10.88 -2.29
C ILE A 80 -3.64 -9.63 -1.55
N LEU A 81 -4.69 -9.80 -0.75
CA LEU A 81 -5.45 -8.72 -0.12
C LEU A 81 -4.61 -7.73 0.72
N PRO A 82 -3.64 -8.17 1.55
CA PRO A 82 -2.75 -7.27 2.28
C PRO A 82 -1.96 -6.33 1.38
N PHE A 83 -1.45 -6.82 0.24
CA PHE A 83 -0.72 -5.99 -0.71
C PHE A 83 -1.63 -4.93 -1.34
N MET A 84 -2.91 -5.25 -1.54
CA MET A 84 -3.87 -4.32 -2.15
C MET A 84 -4.12 -3.12 -1.25
N PHE A 85 -4.29 -3.33 0.06
CA PHE A 85 -4.48 -2.21 1.01
C PHE A 85 -3.24 -1.32 1.15
N VAL A 86 -2.04 -1.88 0.96
CA VAL A 86 -0.77 -1.12 0.98
C VAL A 86 -0.66 -0.20 -0.24
N PHE A 87 -0.97 -0.71 -1.44
CA PHE A 87 -0.86 0.08 -2.68
C PHE A 87 -2.12 0.89 -3.01
N ASN A 88 -3.23 0.61 -2.34
CA ASN A 88 -4.49 1.32 -2.52
C ASN A 88 -5.20 1.51 -1.17
N THR A 89 -4.80 2.56 -0.47
CA THR A 89 -5.30 2.92 0.86
C THR A 89 -6.77 3.33 0.87
N GLN A 90 -7.38 3.61 -0.29
CA GLN A 90 -8.83 3.85 -0.38
C GLN A 90 -9.63 2.62 0.00
N LEU A 91 -9.06 1.41 -0.16
CA LEU A 91 -9.67 0.19 0.35
C LEU A 91 -9.78 0.17 1.89
N LEU A 92 -9.00 1.00 2.59
CA LEU A 92 -9.05 1.23 4.03
C LEU A 92 -9.88 2.47 4.40
N LEU A 93 -10.63 3.02 3.45
CA LEU A 93 -11.40 4.27 3.59
C LEU A 93 -10.55 5.52 3.83
N ILE A 94 -9.28 5.48 3.44
CA ILE A 94 -8.37 6.64 3.54
C ILE A 94 -8.40 7.42 2.21
N GLY A 95 -8.70 8.72 2.28
CA GLY A 95 -8.77 9.60 1.10
C GLY A 95 -9.97 9.29 0.20
N ILE A 96 -11.14 9.15 0.82
CA ILE A 96 -12.45 9.03 0.14
C ILE A 96 -13.26 10.27 0.52
N ASP A 97 -13.55 11.11 -0.47
CA ASP A 97 -14.20 12.41 -0.23
C ASP A 97 -15.71 12.39 -0.56
N GLY A 98 -16.21 11.30 -1.15
CA GLY A 98 -17.63 11.19 -1.50
C GLY A 98 -18.18 9.77 -1.69
N TRP A 99 -19.51 9.66 -1.64
CA TRP A 99 -20.24 8.40 -1.81
C TRP A 99 -19.97 7.71 -3.15
N PHE A 100 -19.79 8.49 -4.21
CA PHE A 100 -19.49 7.95 -5.54
C PHE A 100 -18.15 7.21 -5.55
N GLU A 101 -17.09 7.82 -4.99
CA GLU A 101 -15.77 7.20 -4.88
C GLU A 101 -15.81 5.94 -4.02
N LEU A 102 -16.53 5.99 -2.89
CA LEU A 102 -16.72 4.84 -2.02
C LEU A 102 -17.32 3.65 -2.78
N ILE A 103 -18.41 3.88 -3.52
CA ILE A 103 -19.08 2.84 -4.30
C ILE A 103 -18.15 2.30 -5.37
N VAL A 104 -17.41 3.17 -6.07
CA VAL A 104 -16.45 2.76 -7.10
C VAL A 104 -15.34 1.88 -6.51
N VAL A 105 -14.80 2.24 -5.35
CA VAL A 105 -13.78 1.46 -4.64
C VAL A 105 -14.31 0.10 -4.20
N ILE A 106 -15.50 0.05 -3.59
CA ILE A 106 -16.12 -1.20 -3.14
C ILE A 106 -16.41 -2.13 -4.32
N VAL A 107 -17.07 -1.61 -5.36
CA VAL A 107 -17.42 -2.40 -6.55
C VAL A 107 -16.16 -2.84 -7.28
N GLY A 108 -15.17 -1.96 -7.43
CA GLY A 108 -13.86 -2.28 -8.02
C GLY A 108 -13.14 -3.38 -7.26
N ALA A 109 -13.13 -3.32 -5.92
CA ALA A 109 -12.52 -4.34 -5.07
C ALA A 109 -13.23 -5.70 -5.19
N LEU A 110 -14.57 -5.70 -5.15
CA LEU A 110 -15.37 -6.91 -5.31
C LEU A 110 -15.15 -7.55 -6.67
N VAL A 111 -15.22 -6.77 -7.75
CA VAL A 111 -14.96 -7.26 -9.10
C VAL A 111 -13.52 -7.79 -9.20
N GLY A 112 -12.53 -7.02 -8.74
CA GLY A 112 -11.13 -7.43 -8.74
C GLY A 112 -10.90 -8.77 -8.05
N MET A 113 -11.50 -8.98 -6.87
CA MET A 113 -11.38 -10.21 -6.08
C MET A 113 -12.05 -11.41 -6.76
N LEU A 114 -13.24 -11.22 -7.33
CA LEU A 114 -13.94 -12.27 -8.06
C LEU A 114 -13.16 -12.69 -9.32
N LEU A 115 -12.59 -11.72 -10.04
CA LEU A 115 -11.76 -12.00 -11.22
C LEU A 115 -10.44 -12.69 -10.84
N PHE A 116 -9.83 -12.31 -9.71
CA PHE A 116 -8.64 -12.98 -9.20
C PHE A 116 -8.91 -14.45 -8.87
N ALA A 117 -10.01 -14.72 -8.17
CA ALA A 117 -10.45 -16.07 -7.87
C ALA A 117 -10.71 -16.86 -9.16
N ALA A 118 -11.43 -16.28 -10.12
CA ALA A 118 -11.72 -16.93 -11.40
C ALA A 118 -10.45 -17.21 -12.22
N ALA A 119 -9.49 -16.29 -12.24
CA ALA A 119 -8.23 -16.44 -12.95
C ALA A 119 -7.37 -17.57 -12.37
N THR A 120 -7.24 -17.62 -11.04
CA THR A 120 -6.45 -18.62 -10.30
C THR A 120 -7.13 -19.99 -10.23
N GLN A 121 -8.46 -20.06 -10.39
CA GLN A 121 -9.19 -21.33 -10.56
C GLN A 121 -9.19 -21.83 -12.01
N GLY A 122 -8.79 -20.99 -12.97
CA GLY A 122 -8.83 -21.34 -14.40
C GLY A 122 -10.26 -21.49 -14.94
N TYR A 123 -11.23 -20.86 -14.28
CA TYR A 123 -12.64 -20.93 -14.66
C TYR A 123 -13.36 -19.63 -14.30
N TRP A 124 -14.05 -19.04 -15.28
CA TRP A 124 -14.93 -17.90 -15.05
C TRP A 124 -16.36 -18.17 -15.54
N LEU A 125 -16.64 -17.94 -16.82
CA LEU A 125 -17.91 -18.33 -17.47
C LEU A 125 -17.80 -19.71 -18.14
N THR A 126 -16.59 -20.03 -18.59
CA THR A 126 -16.16 -21.33 -19.10
C THR A 126 -14.75 -21.61 -18.61
N ARG A 127 -14.22 -22.82 -18.86
CA ARG A 127 -12.80 -23.12 -18.62
C ARG A 127 -11.93 -22.10 -19.35
N SER A 128 -11.12 -21.36 -18.59
CA SER A 128 -10.27 -20.30 -19.09
C SER A 128 -9.06 -20.88 -19.82
N ARG A 129 -8.70 -20.28 -20.96
CA ARG A 129 -7.37 -20.50 -21.56
C ARG A 129 -6.31 -19.77 -20.75
N LEU A 130 -5.04 -20.19 -20.86
CA LEU A 130 -3.94 -19.54 -20.13
C LEU A 130 -3.87 -18.02 -20.36
N TRP A 131 -4.08 -17.56 -21.60
CA TRP A 131 -4.12 -16.13 -21.92
C TRP A 131 -5.36 -15.42 -21.38
N GLU A 132 -6.50 -16.11 -21.24
CA GLU A 132 -7.70 -15.54 -20.60
C GLU A 132 -7.46 -15.37 -19.11
N SER A 133 -6.88 -16.37 -18.44
CA SER A 133 -6.45 -16.25 -17.04
C SER A 133 -5.43 -15.12 -16.87
N ALA A 134 -4.45 -14.99 -17.76
CA ALA A 134 -3.48 -13.89 -17.73
C ALA A 134 -4.16 -12.52 -17.92
N ALA A 135 -5.11 -12.42 -18.85
CA ALA A 135 -5.90 -11.20 -19.05
C ALA A 135 -6.74 -10.86 -17.80
N LEU A 136 -7.37 -11.86 -17.17
CA LEU A 136 -8.11 -11.66 -15.92
C LEU A 136 -7.20 -11.18 -14.78
N LEU A 137 -5.99 -11.74 -14.65
CA LEU A 137 -5.00 -11.26 -13.67
C LEU A 137 -4.56 -9.82 -13.95
N LEU A 138 -4.36 -9.45 -15.22
CA LEU A 138 -4.04 -8.08 -15.62
C LEU A 138 -5.17 -7.09 -15.29
N ILE A 139 -6.41 -7.50 -15.54
CA ILE A 139 -7.61 -6.72 -15.20
C ILE A 139 -7.69 -6.54 -13.68
N THR A 140 -7.56 -7.62 -12.92
CA THR A 140 -7.50 -7.61 -11.45
C THR A 140 -6.43 -6.65 -10.94
N PHE A 141 -5.20 -6.74 -11.45
CA PHE A 141 -4.11 -5.84 -11.08
C PHE A 141 -4.47 -4.37 -11.35
N THR A 142 -5.09 -4.09 -12.50
CA THR A 142 -5.51 -2.73 -12.86
C THR A 142 -6.63 -2.18 -11.97
N PHE A 143 -7.56 -3.03 -11.53
CA PHE A 143 -8.59 -2.62 -10.56
C PHE A 143 -7.99 -2.30 -9.18
N PHE A 144 -7.00 -3.06 -8.74
CA PHE A 144 -6.39 -2.86 -7.42
C PHE A 144 -5.37 -1.75 -7.38
N ARG A 145 -4.54 -1.60 -8.42
CA ARG A 145 -3.51 -0.56 -8.52
C ARG A 145 -3.60 0.19 -9.86
N PRO A 146 -4.68 0.95 -10.09
CA PRO A 146 -4.84 1.68 -11.37
C PRO A 146 -3.75 2.74 -11.58
N GLY A 147 -3.25 3.35 -10.49
CA GLY A 147 -2.21 4.38 -10.54
C GLY A 147 -0.89 3.91 -11.14
N TYR A 148 -0.58 2.60 -11.08
CA TYR A 148 0.66 2.05 -11.62
C TYR A 148 0.90 2.41 -13.09
N TRP A 149 -0.18 2.44 -13.88
CA TRP A 149 -0.10 2.78 -15.30
C TRP A 149 0.16 4.26 -15.53
N TRP A 150 -0.36 5.12 -14.66
CA TRP A 150 -0.06 6.54 -14.70
C TRP A 150 1.36 6.83 -14.24
N ASP A 151 1.89 6.09 -13.27
CA ASP A 151 3.27 6.24 -12.79
C ASP A 151 4.32 6.00 -13.91
N MET A 152 3.96 5.27 -14.97
CA MET A 152 4.81 5.08 -16.15
C MET A 152 4.88 6.31 -17.07
N VAL A 153 3.89 7.20 -16.99
CA VAL A 153 3.72 8.35 -17.89
C VAL A 153 3.94 9.67 -17.15
N TYR A 154 3.51 9.74 -15.90
CA TYR A 154 3.53 10.92 -15.03
C TYR A 154 4.20 10.56 -13.70
N ALA A 155 5.13 11.39 -13.26
CA ALA A 155 5.83 11.17 -11.98
C ALA A 155 4.87 11.25 -10.78
N PRO A 156 4.97 10.33 -9.78
CA PRO A 156 4.14 10.24 -8.57
C PRO A 156 4.06 11.52 -7.73
N THR A 157 5.12 12.31 -7.75
CA THR A 157 5.27 13.50 -6.94
C THR A 157 6.12 14.50 -7.67
N ASP A 158 5.79 15.79 -7.51
CA ASP A 158 6.67 16.87 -7.91
C ASP A 158 7.79 17.02 -6.85
N VAL A 159 9.02 17.14 -7.32
CA VAL A 159 10.22 17.28 -6.49
C VAL A 159 10.54 18.77 -6.39
N LEU A 160 10.42 19.30 -5.18
CA LEU A 160 10.56 20.73 -4.89
C LEU A 160 11.82 20.97 -4.04
N PRO A 161 12.48 22.14 -4.20
CA PRO A 161 13.72 22.44 -3.50
C PRO A 161 13.48 22.57 -1.99
N ALA A 162 14.37 21.96 -1.18
CA ALA A 162 14.27 22.01 0.28
C ALA A 162 14.38 23.44 0.84
N THR A 163 15.00 24.38 0.13
CA THR A 163 15.18 25.78 0.56
C THR A 163 13.86 26.51 0.81
N GLU A 164 12.78 26.07 0.17
CA GLU A 164 11.45 26.67 0.28
C GLU A 164 10.56 25.89 1.27
N ILE A 165 11.14 25.07 2.16
CA ILE A 165 10.40 24.23 3.10
C ILE A 165 9.36 24.98 3.92
N ALA A 166 9.70 26.18 4.40
CA ALA A 166 8.76 27.01 5.16
C ALA A 166 7.58 27.49 4.31
N GLN A 167 7.78 27.77 3.01
CA GLN A 167 6.70 28.19 2.13
C GLN A 167 5.76 27.03 1.80
N PHE A 168 6.32 25.85 1.52
CA PHE A 168 5.51 24.66 1.27
C PHE A 168 4.80 24.16 2.52
N ALA A 169 5.47 24.23 3.68
CA ALA A 169 4.88 23.97 4.99
C ALA A 169 3.63 24.82 5.25
N GLU A 170 3.59 26.06 4.75
CA GLU A 170 2.42 26.94 4.86
C GLU A 170 1.28 26.50 3.94
N GLN A 171 1.60 26.04 2.73
CA GLN A 171 0.62 25.62 1.71
C GLN A 171 -0.04 24.27 2.00
N VAL A 172 0.58 23.42 2.84
CA VAL A 172 0.00 22.13 3.23
C VAL A 172 -1.37 22.37 3.90
N PRO A 173 -2.44 21.63 3.54
CA PRO A 173 -3.74 21.76 4.19
C PRO A 173 -3.66 21.63 5.74
N PRO A 174 -4.64 22.16 6.49
CA PRO A 174 -4.72 21.92 7.94
C PRO A 174 -4.72 20.42 8.23
N ASP A 175 -3.89 20.00 9.20
CA ASP A 175 -3.67 18.58 9.57
C ASP A 175 -3.14 17.69 8.42
N GLY A 176 -2.74 18.32 7.32
CA GLY A 176 -2.04 17.69 6.22
C GLY A 176 -0.62 17.28 6.62
N LYS A 177 0.06 16.64 5.67
CA LYS A 177 1.37 16.06 5.90
C LYS A 177 2.36 16.55 4.87
N LEU A 178 3.51 17.04 5.33
CA LEU A 178 4.63 17.42 4.49
C LEU A 178 5.52 16.20 4.30
N VAL A 179 5.78 15.84 3.05
CA VAL A 179 6.68 14.73 2.71
C VAL A 179 8.01 15.29 2.23
N MET A 180 9.10 14.75 2.76
CA MET A 180 10.45 15.16 2.39
C MET A 180 11.39 13.95 2.32
N MET A 181 12.36 14.02 1.43
CA MET A 181 13.50 13.10 1.42
C MET A 181 14.59 13.66 2.31
N VAL A 182 15.09 12.81 3.20
CA VAL A 182 16.17 13.17 4.12
C VAL A 182 17.32 12.20 3.98
N LYS A 183 18.52 12.70 4.25
CA LYS A 183 19.76 11.93 4.22
C LYS A 183 20.57 12.24 5.47
N GLY A 184 21.05 11.21 6.15
CA GLY A 184 21.86 11.37 7.34
C GLY A 184 22.54 10.07 7.74
N GLU A 185 23.35 10.14 8.79
CA GLU A 185 24.01 8.98 9.39
C GLU A 185 23.19 8.51 10.61
N THR A 186 22.96 7.21 10.72
CA THR A 186 22.29 6.64 11.89
C THR A 186 23.26 6.52 13.07
N ILE A 187 22.72 6.20 14.25
CA ILE A 187 23.52 5.93 15.46
C ILE A 187 24.51 4.77 15.26
N ASP A 188 24.20 3.85 14.35
CA ASP A 188 25.06 2.70 14.01
C ASP A 188 26.16 3.06 12.99
N GLY A 189 26.18 4.30 12.48
CA GLY A 189 27.16 4.78 11.49
C GLY A 189 26.79 4.52 10.03
N ASP A 190 25.55 4.07 9.77
CA ASP A 190 25.08 3.80 8.42
C ASP A 190 24.50 5.06 7.79
N LEU A 191 24.99 5.43 6.60
CA LEU A 191 24.40 6.49 5.79
C LEU A 191 23.08 6.01 5.18
N VAL A 192 21.98 6.68 5.54
CA VAL A 192 20.63 6.36 5.08
C VAL A 192 20.00 7.53 4.36
N GLU A 193 19.23 7.20 3.32
CA GLU A 193 18.34 8.13 2.63
C GLU A 193 16.92 7.56 2.73
N LYS A 194 15.97 8.37 3.20
CA LYS A 194 14.59 7.91 3.39
C LYS A 194 13.56 9.03 3.26
N ALA A 195 12.33 8.65 2.93
CA ALA A 195 11.18 9.54 2.98
C ALA A 195 10.67 9.68 4.41
N VAL A 196 10.47 10.92 4.84
CA VAL A 196 9.87 11.28 6.13
C VAL A 196 8.59 12.06 5.89
N GLN A 197 7.56 11.74 6.69
CA GLN A 197 6.27 12.40 6.64
C GLN A 197 6.01 13.14 7.95
N LEU A 198 5.91 14.47 7.87
CA LEU A 198 5.73 15.34 9.01
C LEU A 198 4.28 15.87 9.06
N PRO A 199 3.52 15.66 10.15
CA PRO A 199 2.20 16.26 10.30
C PRO A 199 2.33 17.76 10.58
N MET A 200 1.67 18.59 9.77
CA MET A 200 1.87 20.04 9.80
C MET A 200 0.90 20.76 10.77
N GLY A 201 0.02 20.03 11.45
CA GLY A 201 -0.94 20.60 12.40
C GLY A 201 -1.85 21.68 11.80
N PRO A 202 -2.39 22.61 12.61
CA PRO A 202 -3.32 23.64 12.13
C PRO A 202 -2.66 24.61 11.15
N ALA A 203 -3.48 25.33 10.38
CA ALA A 203 -3.01 26.37 9.46
C ALA A 203 -2.31 27.51 10.23
N GLY A 204 -1.19 27.98 9.68
CA GLY A 204 -0.36 29.04 10.25
C GLY A 204 0.90 29.24 9.41
N PRO A 205 1.78 30.19 9.81
CA PRO A 205 3.05 30.43 9.13
C PRO A 205 3.87 29.14 9.08
N GLY A 206 4.43 28.79 7.92
CA GLY A 206 5.03 27.47 7.75
C GLY A 206 6.24 27.21 8.65
N SER A 207 7.02 28.23 9.00
CA SER A 207 8.11 28.11 9.99
C SER A 207 7.60 27.74 11.38
N GLU A 208 6.48 28.33 11.82
CA GLU A 208 5.85 28.01 13.10
C GLU A 208 5.27 26.59 13.08
N ARG A 209 4.68 26.17 11.95
CA ARG A 209 4.18 24.79 11.80
C ARG A 209 5.31 23.77 11.86
N LEU A 210 6.45 24.03 11.21
CA LEU A 210 7.64 23.17 11.28
C LEU A 210 8.17 23.08 12.72
N MET A 211 8.28 24.22 13.40
CA MET A 211 8.74 24.27 14.79
C MET A 211 7.78 23.56 15.75
N ASN A 212 6.45 23.70 15.55
CA ASN A 212 5.43 22.97 16.31
C ASN A 212 5.47 21.46 16.04
N ALA A 213 5.83 21.06 14.82
CA ALA A 213 6.11 19.66 14.49
C ALA A 213 7.47 19.18 15.05
N GLY A 214 8.25 20.08 15.66
CA GLY A 214 9.52 19.83 16.32
C GLY A 214 10.73 19.84 15.41
N LEU A 215 10.63 20.47 14.24
CA LEU A 215 11.72 20.59 13.27
C LEU A 215 12.12 22.06 13.10
N GLU A 216 13.37 22.38 13.45
CA GLU A 216 14.01 23.64 13.08
C GLU A 216 15.04 23.36 11.99
N THR A 217 15.06 24.20 10.96
CA THR A 217 15.94 24.02 9.81
C THR A 217 16.89 25.21 9.65
N ARG A 218 18.13 24.93 9.30
CA ARG A 218 19.09 25.95 8.85
C ARG A 218 19.58 25.64 7.43
N VAL A 219 20.05 26.67 6.76
CA VAL A 219 20.78 26.53 5.49
C VAL A 219 22.27 26.64 5.79
N ASP A 220 23.07 25.68 5.32
CA ASP A 220 24.51 25.71 5.48
C ASP A 220 25.21 26.62 4.44
N ASP A 221 26.53 26.76 4.56
CA ASP A 221 27.35 27.59 3.66
C ASP A 221 27.36 27.07 2.20
N GLU A 222 26.95 25.80 1.98
CA GLU A 222 26.83 25.18 0.66
C GLU A 222 25.41 25.25 0.09
N GLY A 223 24.47 25.89 0.80
CA GLY A 223 23.07 26.03 0.39
C GLY A 223 22.20 24.80 0.68
N LYS A 224 22.68 23.83 1.45
CA LYS A 224 21.92 22.64 1.86
C LYS A 224 21.06 22.96 3.07
N VAL A 225 19.85 22.40 3.11
CA VAL A 225 18.95 22.51 4.25
C VAL A 225 19.24 21.38 5.22
N ILE A 226 19.55 21.73 6.47
CA ILE A 226 19.90 20.80 7.55
C ILE A 226 18.88 20.94 8.68
N ALA A 227 18.50 19.82 9.28
CA ALA A 227 17.76 19.78 10.53
C ALA A 227 18.67 20.28 11.67
N ASP A 228 18.49 21.55 12.04
CA ASP A 228 19.30 22.21 13.08
C ASP A 228 18.87 21.79 14.49
N ASN A 229 17.58 21.53 14.68
CA ASN A 229 17.08 20.98 15.93
C ASN A 229 15.89 20.07 15.64
N VAL A 230 15.90 18.90 16.27
CA VAL A 230 14.77 17.97 16.29
C VAL A 230 14.36 17.80 17.74
N MET A 231 13.23 18.38 18.11
CA MET A 231 12.77 18.40 19.50
C MET A 231 12.47 16.97 19.99
N PHE A 232 12.94 16.63 21.20
CA PHE A 232 12.68 15.33 21.80
C PHE A 232 11.18 15.06 22.02
N GLY A 233 10.73 13.86 21.66
CA GLY A 233 9.33 13.44 21.74
C GLY A 233 8.42 14.05 20.67
N SER A 234 8.96 14.89 19.77
CA SER A 234 8.17 15.58 18.75
C SER A 234 7.71 14.66 17.61
N PRO A 235 6.71 15.09 16.82
CA PRO A 235 6.33 14.40 15.59
C PRO A 235 7.51 14.20 14.62
N ALA A 236 8.43 15.17 14.52
CA ALA A 236 9.64 15.05 13.69
C ALA A 236 10.53 13.89 14.14
N GLN A 237 10.81 13.80 15.44
CA GLN A 237 11.61 12.70 15.99
C GLN A 237 10.91 11.34 15.81
N GLN A 238 9.59 11.28 16.05
CA GLN A 238 8.81 10.05 15.87
C GLN A 238 8.73 9.60 14.40
N ALA A 239 8.78 10.55 13.46
CA ALA A 239 8.89 10.26 12.03
C ALA A 239 10.32 9.82 11.62
N GLY A 240 11.26 9.83 12.57
CA GLY A 240 12.62 9.34 12.42
C GLY A 240 13.59 10.33 11.79
N LEU A 241 13.31 11.64 11.88
CA LEU A 241 14.32 12.68 11.66
C LEU A 241 15.30 12.71 12.85
N ASP A 242 16.55 13.03 12.56
CA ASP A 242 17.57 13.24 13.58
C ASP A 242 18.28 14.59 13.36
N PHE A 243 18.99 15.04 14.39
CA PHE A 243 19.83 16.24 14.32
C PHE A 243 20.92 16.09 13.25
N ASP A 244 21.25 17.19 12.58
CA ASP A 244 22.27 17.30 11.53
C ASP A 244 21.98 16.50 10.25
N TRP A 245 20.76 15.98 10.12
CA TRP A 245 20.32 15.34 8.88
C TRP A 245 19.99 16.36 7.81
N GLN A 246 20.37 16.06 6.57
CA GLN A 246 20.10 16.88 5.41
C GLN A 246 18.70 16.62 4.87
N ILE A 247 17.96 17.69 4.56
CA ILE A 247 16.72 17.65 3.80
C ILE A 247 17.09 17.84 2.31
N LEU A 248 16.85 16.81 1.49
CA LEU A 248 17.22 16.80 0.08
C LEU A 248 16.16 17.52 -0.77
N ASP A 249 14.92 17.09 -0.64
CA ASP A 249 13.79 17.59 -1.42
C ASP A 249 12.47 17.45 -0.66
N ILE A 250 11.49 18.22 -1.12
CA ILE A 250 10.11 18.15 -0.66
C ILE A 250 9.30 17.51 -1.78
N ARG A 251 8.45 16.54 -1.43
CA ARG A 251 7.59 15.85 -2.39
C ARG A 251 6.15 16.24 -2.19
N VAL A 252 5.52 16.72 -3.25
CA VAL A 252 4.09 17.07 -3.27
C VAL A 252 3.39 16.20 -4.31
N GLU A 253 2.13 15.84 -4.06
CA GLU A 253 1.34 15.10 -5.04
C GLU A 253 1.20 15.92 -6.33
N ALA A 254 1.68 15.34 -7.45
CA ALA A 254 1.61 16.01 -8.75
C ALA A 254 0.17 16.01 -9.30
N ASP A 255 -0.20 17.06 -10.03
CA ASP A 255 -1.50 17.14 -10.70
C ASP A 255 -1.60 16.10 -11.82
N ARG A 256 -2.58 15.20 -11.72
CA ARG A 256 -2.72 14.06 -12.63
C ARG A 256 -4.16 13.72 -12.97
N PRO A 257 -4.39 13.10 -14.14
CA PRO A 257 -5.68 12.49 -14.45
C PRO A 257 -6.11 11.50 -13.36
N PRO A 258 -7.41 11.40 -13.06
CA PRO A 258 -7.93 10.46 -12.09
C PRO A 258 -7.49 9.02 -12.40
N LYS A 259 -6.91 8.34 -11.41
CA LYS A 259 -6.46 6.94 -11.53
C LYS A 259 -7.59 6.00 -12.01
N GLN A 260 -8.82 6.29 -11.63
CA GLN A 260 -10.02 5.52 -11.96
C GLN A 260 -10.29 5.44 -13.47
N LEU A 261 -9.71 6.33 -14.29
CA LEU A 261 -9.79 6.24 -15.76
C LEU A 261 -9.23 4.91 -16.29
N MET A 262 -8.28 4.29 -15.59
CA MET A 262 -7.74 2.98 -15.96
C MET A 262 -8.75 1.83 -15.79
N PHE A 263 -9.89 2.06 -15.13
CA PHE A 263 -10.97 1.07 -15.07
C PHE A 263 -11.68 0.92 -16.42
N ILE A 264 -11.64 1.95 -17.29
CA ILE A 264 -12.24 1.90 -18.62
C ILE A 264 -11.55 0.85 -19.51
N PRO A 265 -10.22 0.91 -19.76
CA PRO A 265 -9.56 -0.13 -20.56
C PRO A 265 -9.65 -1.52 -19.89
N ALA A 266 -9.61 -1.61 -18.56
CA ALA A 266 -9.77 -2.86 -17.84
C ALA A 266 -11.16 -3.51 -18.05
N THR A 267 -12.22 -2.72 -17.98
CA THR A 267 -13.59 -3.19 -18.22
C THR A 267 -13.85 -3.55 -19.69
N LEU A 268 -13.25 -2.82 -20.63
CA LEU A 268 -13.31 -3.17 -22.06
C LEU A 268 -12.61 -4.52 -22.34
N LEU A 269 -11.44 -4.74 -21.76
CA LEU A 269 -10.74 -6.03 -21.86
C LEU A 269 -11.54 -7.16 -21.21
N LEU A 270 -12.16 -6.90 -20.06
CA LEU A 270 -13.04 -7.86 -19.39
C LEU A 270 -14.24 -8.23 -20.27
N ALA A 271 -14.88 -7.24 -20.89
CA ALA A 271 -16.00 -7.47 -21.81
C ALA A 271 -15.56 -8.31 -23.02
N LEU A 272 -14.37 -8.07 -23.56
CA LEU A 272 -13.79 -8.88 -24.64
C LEU A 272 -13.61 -10.35 -24.22
N VAL A 273 -13.01 -10.60 -23.05
CA VAL A 273 -12.84 -11.95 -22.51
C VAL A 273 -14.19 -12.63 -22.30
N ALA A 274 -15.16 -11.91 -21.73
CA ALA A 274 -16.51 -12.42 -21.50
C ALA A 274 -17.20 -12.81 -22.82
N MET A 275 -17.13 -11.96 -23.84
CA MET A 275 -17.69 -12.24 -25.17
C MET A 275 -17.07 -13.49 -25.80
N LEU A 276 -15.74 -13.65 -25.71
CA LEU A 276 -15.04 -14.82 -26.26
C LEU A 276 -15.40 -16.11 -25.52
N GLN A 277 -15.56 -16.07 -24.19
CA GLN A 277 -16.01 -17.22 -23.41
C GLN A 277 -17.48 -17.57 -23.68
N LEU A 278 -18.36 -16.57 -23.77
CA LEU A 278 -19.78 -16.78 -24.08
C LEU A 278 -20.00 -17.36 -25.48
N ARG A 279 -19.25 -16.89 -26.49
CA ARG A 279 -19.27 -17.48 -27.84
C ARG A 279 -18.88 -18.96 -27.82
N ARG A 280 -17.84 -19.31 -27.05
CA ARG A 280 -17.39 -20.71 -26.91
C ARG A 280 -18.40 -21.58 -26.18
N ARG A 281 -19.03 -21.07 -25.12
CA ARG A 281 -20.08 -21.76 -24.39
C ARG A 281 -21.26 -22.12 -25.30
N ARG A 282 -21.67 -21.18 -26.17
CA ARG A 282 -22.75 -21.40 -27.15
C ARG A 282 -22.35 -22.42 -28.22
N ALA A 283 -21.12 -22.35 -28.71
CA ALA A 283 -20.62 -23.29 -29.73
C ALA A 283 -20.45 -24.73 -29.23
N GLY A 284 -20.24 -24.94 -27.92
CA GLY A 284 -20.18 -26.27 -27.32
C GLY A 284 -21.52 -26.82 -26.80
N ALA A 285 -22.61 -26.06 -26.95
CA ALA A 285 -23.95 -26.42 -26.49
C ALA A 285 -24.91 -26.81 -27.63
N GLY A 286 -24.43 -26.86 -28.88
CA GLY A 286 -25.14 -27.37 -30.05
C GLY A 286 -24.39 -28.56 -30.63
#